data_AF-A0A5C4RP01-F1
#
_entry.id   AF-A0A5C4RP01-F1
#
_cell.length_a   1.000
_cell.length_b   1.000
_cell.length_c   1.000
_cell.angle_alpha   90.00
_cell.angle_beta   90.00
_cell.angle_gamma   90.00
#
_symmetry.space_group_name_H-M   'P 1'
#
loop_
_entity.id
_entity.type
_entity.pdbx_description
1 polymer ?
#
loop_
_entity_poly.entity_id
_entity_poly.type
_entity_poly.pdbx_seq_one_letter_code
_entity_poly.pdbx_strand_id
1 'polypeptide(L)'
;MTRPKADAARSDRRRLVVVILLIVLGLGLTAAALWQRFSPEARAQAQTRAIADAAIVEFGRGLPKPFGPGPGLVLERVMFEGPHLVFVIRSTTRLATDAARDPQSLEGVRAAEQAQMVAFCNNPNLVYLLSRGMTATRRFVDARGDRFFDVSITAADCARTLVPART
;
A
#
# COMPACT_ATOMS: atom_id res chain seq x y z
N MET A 1 23.34 74.87 -7.32
CA MET A 1 22.82 73.80 -6.45
C MET A 1 21.45 73.38 -6.96
N THR A 2 21.30 72.16 -7.50
CA THR A 2 20.07 71.31 -7.47
C THR A 2 20.18 70.16 -8.48
N ARG A 3 20.78 69.04 -8.07
CA ARG A 3 20.50 67.72 -8.68
C ARG A 3 20.35 66.63 -7.61
N PRO A 4 19.22 66.60 -6.86
CA PRO A 4 18.86 65.41 -6.07
C PRO A 4 17.67 64.61 -6.65
N LYS A 5 17.01 65.09 -7.72
CA LYS A 5 15.73 64.50 -8.20
C LYS A 5 15.88 63.20 -9.01
N ALA A 6 17.03 62.97 -9.64
CA ALA A 6 17.23 61.81 -10.52
C ALA A 6 17.51 60.51 -9.75
N ASP A 7 18.17 60.58 -8.58
CA ASP A 7 18.55 59.40 -7.80
C ASP A 7 17.37 58.84 -6.98
N ALA A 8 16.47 59.71 -6.51
CA ALA A 8 15.25 59.31 -5.82
C ALA A 8 14.33 58.47 -6.73
N ALA A 9 14.13 58.88 -7.98
CA ALA A 9 13.30 58.16 -8.95
C ALA A 9 13.87 56.77 -9.33
N ARG A 10 15.20 56.62 -9.32
CA ARG A 10 15.88 55.35 -9.62
C ARG A 10 15.78 54.35 -8.46
N SER A 11 15.79 54.84 -7.22
CA SER A 11 15.58 54.04 -6.01
C SER A 11 14.15 53.49 -5.94
N ASP A 12 13.16 54.31 -6.25
CA ASP A 12 11.74 53.93 -6.20
C ASP A 12 11.39 52.85 -7.25
N ARG A 13 11.94 53.00 -8.46
CA ARG A 13 11.79 52.00 -9.53
C ARG A 13 12.42 50.65 -9.17
N ARG A 14 13.56 50.64 -8.45
CA ARG A 14 14.19 49.40 -7.97
C ARG A 14 13.34 48.71 -6.90
N ARG A 15 12.78 49.46 -5.95
CA ARG A 15 11.87 48.91 -4.92
C ARG A 15 10.62 48.30 -5.54
N LEU A 16 10.01 48.99 -6.50
CA LEU A 16 8.85 48.49 -7.23
C LEU A 16 9.16 47.17 -7.96
N VAL A 17 10.30 47.08 -8.66
CA VAL A 17 10.71 45.86 -9.37
C VAL A 17 10.94 44.70 -8.40
N VAL A 18 11.56 44.94 -7.24
CA VAL A 18 11.75 43.90 -6.21
C VAL A 18 10.41 43.42 -5.66
N VAL A 19 9.47 44.32 -5.37
CA VAL A 19 8.13 43.96 -4.89
C VAL A 19 7.38 43.14 -5.93
N ILE A 20 7.40 43.55 -7.20
CA ILE A 20 6.77 42.80 -8.30
C ILE A 20 7.41 41.40 -8.43
N LEU A 21 8.74 41.30 -8.37
CA LEU A 21 9.43 40.01 -8.40
C LEU A 21 8.99 39.10 -7.26
N LEU A 22 8.90 39.62 -6.03
CA LEU A 22 8.44 38.85 -4.88
C LEU A 22 6.98 38.37 -5.03
N ILE A 23 6.10 39.22 -5.58
CA ILE A 23 4.70 38.85 -5.85
C ILE A 23 4.64 37.76 -6.91
N VAL A 24 5.37 37.90 -8.02
CA VAL A 24 5.41 36.90 -9.10
C VAL A 24 5.96 35.58 -8.58
N LEU A 25 7.01 35.60 -7.75
CA LEU A 25 7.60 34.41 -7.16
C LEU A 25 6.61 33.73 -6.18
N GLY A 26 5.92 34.51 -5.35
CA GLY A 26 4.87 34.03 -4.46
C GLY A 26 3.70 33.38 -5.23
N LEU A 27 3.21 34.04 -6.28
CA LEU A 27 2.14 33.50 -7.15
C LEU A 27 2.59 32.25 -7.93
N GLY A 28 3.85 32.21 -8.38
CA GLY A 28 4.41 31.03 -9.04
C GLY A 28 4.45 29.81 -8.12
N LEU A 29 4.84 29.99 -6.86
CA LEU A 29 4.85 28.92 -5.86
C LEU A 29 3.45 28.42 -5.50
N THR A 30 2.47 29.32 -5.36
CA THR A 30 1.08 28.90 -5.09
C THR A 30 0.45 28.18 -6.28
N ALA A 31 0.69 28.66 -7.50
CA ALA A 31 0.24 27.99 -8.72
C ALA A 31 0.85 26.58 -8.86
N ALA A 32 2.15 26.42 -8.59
CA ALA A 32 2.81 25.12 -8.59
C ALA A 32 2.23 24.16 -7.54
N ALA A 33 1.99 24.63 -6.32
CA ALA A 33 1.37 23.82 -5.26
C ALA A 33 -0.06 23.39 -5.59
N LEU A 34 -0.85 24.31 -6.17
CA LEU A 34 -2.19 23.99 -6.70
C LEU A 34 -2.10 22.94 -7.81
N TRP A 35 -1.16 23.11 -8.73
CA TRP A 35 -1.01 22.18 -9.86
C TRP A 35 -0.60 20.78 -9.41
N GLN A 36 0.27 20.65 -8.40
CA GLN A 36 0.62 19.36 -7.79
C GLN A 36 -0.60 18.64 -7.20
N ARG A 37 -1.52 19.35 -6.54
CA ARG A 37 -2.76 18.77 -5.99
C ARG A 37 -3.70 18.26 -7.07
N PHE A 38 -3.71 18.91 -8.23
CA PHE A 38 -4.53 18.50 -9.38
C PHE A 38 -3.79 17.59 -10.36
N SER A 39 -2.56 17.18 -10.05
CA SER A 39 -1.78 16.29 -10.89
C SER A 39 -2.46 14.92 -11.02
N PRO A 40 -2.34 14.25 -12.18
CA PRO A 40 -2.82 12.88 -12.36
C PRO A 40 -2.23 11.91 -11.32
N GLU A 41 -0.98 12.14 -10.90
CA GLU A 41 -0.28 11.33 -9.89
C GLU A 41 -0.95 11.44 -8.52
N ALA A 42 -1.28 12.66 -8.08
CA ALA A 42 -1.97 12.88 -6.81
C ALA A 42 -3.34 12.19 -6.79
N ARG A 43 -4.08 12.24 -7.91
CA ARG A 43 -5.37 11.52 -8.04
C ARG A 43 -5.19 10.01 -8.01
N ALA A 44 -4.20 9.46 -8.72
CA ALA A 44 -3.90 8.04 -8.71
C ALA A 44 -3.50 7.54 -7.32
N GLN A 45 -2.72 8.33 -6.57
CA GLN A 45 -2.34 8.01 -5.21
C GLN A 45 -3.54 8.07 -4.25
N ALA A 46 -4.40 9.09 -4.36
CA ALA A 46 -5.62 9.19 -3.58
C ALA A 46 -6.56 8.00 -3.85
N GLN A 47 -6.74 7.61 -5.11
CA GLN A 47 -7.51 6.43 -5.50
C GLN A 47 -6.92 5.15 -4.92
N THR A 48 -5.60 4.97 -4.99
CA THR A 48 -4.92 3.80 -4.42
C THR A 48 -5.14 3.69 -2.92
N ARG A 49 -5.06 4.80 -2.18
CA ARG A 49 -5.36 4.84 -0.74
C ARG A 49 -6.82 4.47 -0.45
N ALA A 50 -7.76 5.05 -1.18
CA ALA A 50 -9.18 4.74 -1.00
C ALA A 50 -9.49 3.25 -1.26
N ILE A 51 -8.88 2.65 -2.28
CA ILE A 51 -9.04 1.21 -2.58
C ILE A 51 -8.36 0.35 -1.51
N ALA A 52 -7.19 0.76 -1.01
CA ALA A 52 -6.50 0.09 0.09
C ALA A 52 -7.37 0.08 1.37
N ASP A 53 -7.93 1.23 1.75
CA ASP A 53 -8.82 1.34 2.91
C ASP A 53 -10.08 0.48 2.73
N ALA A 54 -10.68 0.50 1.53
CA ALA A 54 -11.81 -0.35 1.20
C ALA A 54 -11.47 -1.84 1.32
N ALA A 55 -10.27 -2.27 0.88
CA ALA A 55 -9.82 -3.64 1.00
C ALA A 55 -9.70 -4.08 2.47
N ILE A 56 -9.15 -3.24 3.36
CA ILE A 56 -9.12 -3.54 4.80
C ILE A 56 -10.53 -3.73 5.36
N VAL A 57 -11.45 -2.82 5.04
CA VAL A 57 -12.84 -2.88 5.53
C VAL A 57 -13.54 -4.14 5.01
N GLU A 58 -13.35 -4.47 3.74
CA GLU A 58 -13.94 -5.63 3.09
C GLU A 58 -13.45 -6.94 3.73
N PHE A 59 -12.13 -7.13 3.79
CA PHE A 59 -11.53 -8.38 4.31
C PHE A 59 -11.55 -8.46 5.84
N GLY A 60 -11.59 -7.31 6.52
CA GLY A 60 -11.70 -7.17 7.96
C GLY A 60 -13.09 -7.43 8.52
N ARG A 61 -14.11 -7.56 7.66
CA ARG A 61 -15.49 -7.75 8.10
C ARG A 61 -15.65 -9.09 8.83
N GLY A 62 -16.19 -9.00 10.05
CA GLY A 62 -16.49 -10.15 10.89
C GLY A 62 -15.26 -10.85 11.47
N LEU A 63 -14.12 -10.16 11.56
CA LEU A 63 -12.96 -10.65 12.28
C LEU A 63 -13.09 -10.39 13.80
N PRO A 64 -12.49 -11.24 14.66
CA PRO A 64 -11.79 -12.49 14.32
C PRO A 64 -12.75 -13.61 13.89
N LYS A 65 -12.31 -14.50 13.00
CA LYS A 65 -13.13 -15.65 12.55
C LYS A 65 -12.30 -16.92 12.30
N PRO A 66 -12.92 -18.12 12.36
CA PRO A 66 -12.25 -19.37 12.01
C PRO A 66 -11.64 -19.32 10.60
N PHE A 67 -10.45 -19.89 10.44
CA PHE A 67 -9.75 -19.95 9.17
C PHE A 67 -9.51 -21.40 8.73
N GLY A 68 -10.14 -21.80 7.63
CA GLY A 68 -10.08 -23.16 7.10
C GLY A 68 -11.03 -24.14 7.80
N PRO A 69 -11.07 -25.41 7.35
CA PRO A 69 -12.01 -26.42 7.84
C PRO A 69 -11.59 -27.07 9.16
N GLY A 70 -10.35 -26.89 9.61
CA GLY A 70 -9.82 -27.52 10.82
C GLY A 70 -9.93 -26.64 12.07
N PRO A 71 -9.98 -27.24 13.27
CA PRO A 71 -9.88 -26.48 14.50
C PRO A 71 -8.47 -25.87 14.65
N GLY A 72 -8.40 -24.67 15.23
CA GLY A 72 -7.14 -24.12 15.74
C GLY A 72 -6.45 -23.06 14.87
N LEU A 73 -7.09 -22.57 13.81
CA LEU A 73 -6.64 -21.39 13.06
C LEU A 73 -7.72 -20.31 13.05
N VAL A 74 -7.31 -19.07 13.32
CA VAL A 74 -8.18 -17.90 13.36
C VAL A 74 -7.60 -16.81 12.48
N LEU A 75 -8.37 -16.32 11.51
CA LEU A 75 -8.04 -15.07 10.85
C LEU A 75 -8.37 -13.95 11.83
N GLU A 76 -7.33 -13.36 12.41
CA GLU A 76 -7.46 -12.44 13.53
C GLU A 76 -7.69 -11.00 13.04
N ARG A 77 -6.92 -10.58 12.04
CA ARG A 77 -6.90 -9.20 11.55
C ARG A 77 -6.32 -9.09 10.15
N VAL A 78 -6.67 -8.00 9.48
CA VAL A 78 -6.15 -7.62 8.16
C VAL A 78 -5.65 -6.18 8.24
N MET A 79 -4.44 -5.92 7.73
CA MET A 79 -3.81 -4.59 7.78
C MET A 79 -2.77 -4.41 6.68
N PHE A 80 -2.30 -3.17 6.50
CA PHE A 80 -1.10 -2.91 5.70
C PHE A 80 0.16 -2.86 6.57
N GLU A 81 1.21 -3.51 6.10
CA GLU A 81 2.59 -3.33 6.55
C GLU A 81 3.42 -2.88 5.35
N GLY A 82 3.67 -1.58 5.23
CA GLY A 82 4.29 -1.01 4.03
C GLY A 82 3.44 -1.30 2.78
N PRO A 83 4.00 -1.92 1.72
CA PRO A 83 3.25 -2.29 0.51
C PRO A 83 2.51 -3.64 0.62
N HIS A 84 2.45 -4.26 1.80
CA HIS A 84 1.90 -5.61 1.98
C HIS A 84 0.55 -5.55 2.69
N LEU A 85 -0.51 -6.04 2.04
CA LEU A 85 -1.78 -6.34 2.70
C LEU A 85 -1.64 -7.68 3.44
N VAL A 86 -1.51 -7.62 4.75
CA VAL A 86 -1.23 -8.78 5.61
C VAL A 86 -2.51 -9.29 6.28
N PHE A 87 -2.82 -10.55 6.03
CA PHE A 87 -3.85 -11.34 6.70
C PHE A 87 -3.17 -12.13 7.82
N VAL A 88 -3.36 -11.73 9.07
CA VAL A 88 -2.74 -12.38 10.22
C VAL A 88 -3.61 -13.56 10.65
N ILE A 89 -3.07 -14.75 10.47
CA ILE A 89 -3.72 -16.03 10.81
C ILE A 89 -3.00 -16.61 12.02
N ARG A 90 -3.71 -16.71 13.13
CA ARG A 90 -3.17 -17.21 14.39
C ARG A 90 -3.51 -18.67 14.58
N SER A 91 -2.51 -19.48 14.93
CA SER A 91 -2.71 -20.81 15.48
C SER A 91 -2.97 -20.71 16.98
N THR A 92 -4.05 -21.35 17.43
CA THR A 92 -4.37 -21.48 18.87
C THR A 92 -3.82 -22.77 19.48
N THR A 93 -3.29 -23.67 18.66
CA THR A 93 -2.90 -25.03 19.10
C THR A 93 -1.42 -25.34 18.88
N ARG A 94 -0.77 -24.78 17.86
CA ARG A 94 0.64 -25.03 17.55
C ARG A 94 1.50 -23.83 17.96
N LEU A 95 2.72 -24.07 18.41
CA LEU A 95 3.72 -23.04 18.72
C LEU A 95 4.79 -22.94 17.62
N ALA A 96 5.32 -21.74 17.38
CA ALA A 96 6.32 -21.50 16.33
C ALA A 96 7.59 -22.33 16.53
N THR A 97 7.96 -22.57 17.78
CA THR A 97 9.09 -23.43 18.14
C THR A 97 8.90 -24.88 17.67
N ASP A 98 7.68 -25.40 17.69
CA ASP A 98 7.40 -26.78 17.30
C ASP A 98 7.37 -26.92 15.78
N ALA A 99 6.83 -25.92 15.10
CA ALA A 99 6.92 -25.77 13.64
C ALA A 99 8.37 -25.66 13.14
N ALA A 100 9.24 -24.96 13.85
CA ALA A 100 10.64 -24.82 13.47
C ALA A 100 11.42 -26.15 13.53
N ARG A 101 11.00 -27.09 14.39
CA ARG A 101 11.62 -28.43 14.48
C ARG A 101 11.23 -29.35 13.33
N ASP A 102 10.15 -29.05 12.61
CA ASP A 102 9.68 -29.83 11.46
C ASP A 102 9.20 -28.90 10.33
N PRO A 103 10.13 -28.29 9.57
CA PRO A 103 9.79 -27.41 8.46
C PRO A 103 9.09 -28.12 7.31
N GLN A 104 9.37 -29.42 7.11
CA GLN A 104 8.82 -30.21 6.01
C GLN A 104 7.32 -30.40 6.13
N SER A 105 6.77 -30.58 7.34
CA SER A 105 5.31 -30.64 7.51
C SER A 105 4.59 -29.35 7.12
N LEU A 106 5.31 -28.22 7.06
CA LEU A 106 4.73 -26.94 6.64
C LEU A 106 4.85 -26.66 5.15
N GLU A 107 5.66 -27.40 4.40
CA GLU A 107 5.81 -27.19 2.95
C GLU A 107 4.53 -27.50 2.19
N GLY A 108 3.88 -28.62 2.50
CA GLY A 108 2.58 -28.98 1.91
C GLY A 108 1.50 -27.95 2.23
N VAL A 109 1.48 -27.43 3.46
CA VAL A 109 0.57 -26.35 3.87
C VAL A 109 0.86 -25.07 3.09
N ARG A 110 2.14 -24.67 2.98
CA ARG A 110 2.55 -23.48 2.22
C ARG A 110 2.11 -23.55 0.76
N ALA A 111 2.30 -24.70 0.11
CA ALA A 111 1.89 -24.90 -1.28
C ALA A 111 0.37 -24.85 -1.44
N ALA A 112 -0.38 -25.50 -0.54
CA ALA A 112 -1.84 -25.46 -0.54
C ALA A 112 -2.37 -24.04 -0.33
N GLU A 113 -1.78 -23.29 0.60
CA GLU A 113 -2.14 -21.89 0.86
C GLU A 113 -1.82 -20.99 -0.34
N GLN A 114 -0.67 -21.17 -0.98
CA GLN A 114 -0.31 -20.45 -2.20
C GLN A 114 -1.35 -20.67 -3.30
N ALA A 115 -1.78 -21.93 -3.50
CA ALA A 115 -2.79 -22.27 -4.49
C ALA A 115 -4.15 -21.64 -4.16
N GLN A 116 -4.56 -21.62 -2.89
CA GLN A 116 -5.81 -20.99 -2.47
C GLN A 116 -5.77 -19.47 -2.60
N MET A 117 -4.61 -18.84 -2.38
CA MET A 117 -4.45 -17.40 -2.52
C MET A 117 -4.68 -16.93 -3.96
N VAL A 118 -4.60 -17.80 -4.97
CA VAL A 118 -4.99 -17.46 -6.36
C VAL A 118 -6.43 -16.96 -6.45
N ALA A 119 -7.33 -17.39 -5.57
CA ALA A 119 -8.71 -16.88 -5.54
C ALA A 119 -8.80 -15.35 -5.33
N PHE A 120 -7.76 -14.74 -4.74
CA PHE A 120 -7.65 -13.28 -4.60
C PHE A 120 -7.55 -12.55 -5.93
N CYS A 121 -7.10 -13.23 -7.00
CA CYS A 121 -7.07 -12.68 -8.36
C CYS A 121 -8.47 -12.44 -8.94
N ASN A 122 -9.52 -12.92 -8.28
CA ASN A 122 -10.91 -12.62 -8.65
C ASN A 122 -11.45 -11.36 -7.94
N ASN A 123 -10.72 -10.78 -6.99
CA ASN A 123 -11.14 -9.56 -6.30
C ASN A 123 -10.57 -8.32 -7.04
N PRO A 124 -11.42 -7.44 -7.58
CA PRO A 124 -10.97 -6.32 -8.42
C PRO A 124 -10.16 -5.27 -7.63
N ASN A 125 -10.52 -5.00 -6.37
CA ASN A 125 -9.76 -4.09 -5.52
C ASN A 125 -8.35 -4.63 -5.30
N LEU A 126 -8.24 -5.92 -5.02
CA LEU A 126 -6.95 -6.53 -4.78
C LEU A 126 -6.11 -6.62 -6.07
N VAL A 127 -6.69 -7.01 -7.20
CA VAL A 127 -6.01 -6.97 -8.50
C VAL A 127 -5.47 -5.57 -8.82
N TYR A 128 -6.27 -4.52 -8.58
CA TYR A 128 -5.81 -3.15 -8.73
C TYR A 128 -4.60 -2.87 -7.83
N LEU A 129 -4.68 -3.17 -6.53
CA LEU A 129 -3.57 -2.93 -5.60
C LEU A 129 -2.29 -3.69 -6.00
N LEU A 130 -2.43 -4.97 -6.40
CA LEU A 130 -1.31 -5.78 -6.91
C LEU A 130 -0.66 -5.14 -8.14
N SER A 131 -1.46 -4.61 -9.08
CA SER A 131 -0.96 -3.91 -10.28
C SER A 131 -0.17 -2.63 -9.95
N ARG A 132 -0.38 -2.05 -8.76
CA ARG A 132 0.36 -0.90 -8.24
C ARG A 132 1.62 -1.28 -7.47
N GLY A 133 2.02 -2.56 -7.52
CA GLY A 133 3.23 -3.08 -6.87
C GLY A 133 3.04 -3.50 -5.42
N MET A 134 1.79 -3.58 -4.93
CA MET A 134 1.50 -4.14 -3.60
C MET A 134 1.50 -5.68 -3.65
N THR A 135 1.51 -6.32 -2.48
CA THR A 135 1.33 -7.77 -2.35
C THR A 135 0.22 -8.09 -1.35
N ALA A 136 -0.45 -9.24 -1.52
CA ALA A 136 -1.26 -9.82 -0.45
C ALA A 136 -0.47 -10.95 0.21
N THR A 137 -0.45 -10.95 1.54
CA THR A 137 0.35 -11.90 2.34
C THR A 137 -0.53 -12.53 3.42
N ARG A 138 -0.59 -13.86 3.47
CA ARG A 138 -1.08 -14.62 4.62
C ARG A 138 0.10 -14.88 5.56
N ARG A 139 0.04 -14.33 6.77
CA ARG A 139 1.05 -14.50 7.80
C ARG A 139 0.53 -15.45 8.86
N PHE A 140 1.20 -16.58 9.03
CA PHE A 140 0.86 -17.56 10.05
C PHE A 140 1.70 -17.31 11.31
N VAL A 141 1.04 -17.10 12.44
CA VAL A 141 1.67 -16.87 13.76
C VAL A 141 1.12 -17.81 14.81
N ASP A 142 1.89 -18.09 15.86
CA ASP A 142 1.41 -18.84 17.01
C ASP A 142 0.61 -17.97 18.00
N ALA A 143 0.19 -18.56 19.12
CA ALA A 143 -0.58 -17.87 20.16
C ALA A 143 0.15 -16.66 20.78
N ARG A 144 1.49 -16.61 20.71
CA ARG A 144 2.33 -15.51 21.23
C ARG A 144 2.62 -14.46 20.15
N GLY A 145 2.31 -14.75 18.90
CA GLY A 145 2.60 -13.89 17.76
C GLY A 145 3.91 -14.23 17.05
N ASP A 146 4.59 -15.30 17.46
CA ASP A 146 5.80 -15.75 16.78
C ASP A 146 5.43 -16.31 15.41
N ARG A 147 6.16 -15.92 14.38
CA ARG A 147 5.86 -16.30 13.00
C ARG A 147 6.28 -17.74 12.70
N PHE A 148 5.37 -18.48 12.07
CA PHE A 148 5.67 -19.74 11.40
C PHE A 148 6.26 -19.50 10.02
N PHE A 149 5.48 -18.88 9.13
CA PHE A 149 5.82 -18.56 7.76
C PHE A 149 4.84 -17.54 7.18
N ASP A 150 5.23 -16.96 6.04
CA ASP A 150 4.40 -16.09 5.22
C ASP A 150 4.17 -16.75 3.86
N VAL A 151 3.00 -16.48 3.26
CA VAL A 151 2.64 -16.87 1.89
C VAL A 151 2.16 -15.61 1.19
N SER A 152 2.68 -15.32 0.01
CA SER A 152 2.40 -14.06 -0.68
C SER A 152 2.05 -14.28 -2.14
N ILE A 153 1.17 -13.41 -2.64
CA ILE A 153 0.90 -13.27 -4.06
C ILE A 153 1.20 -11.85 -4.53
N THR A 154 1.56 -11.77 -5.81
CA THR A 154 1.92 -10.57 -6.55
C THR A 154 1.03 -10.46 -7.81
N ALA A 155 1.15 -9.35 -8.54
CA ALA A 155 0.50 -9.22 -9.85
C ALA A 155 0.90 -10.34 -10.84
N ALA A 156 2.15 -10.82 -10.78
CA ALA A 156 2.64 -11.88 -11.66
C ALA A 156 1.93 -13.22 -11.40
N ASP A 157 1.54 -13.49 -10.15
CA ASP A 157 0.78 -14.69 -9.80
C ASP A 157 -0.62 -14.68 -10.43
N CYS A 158 -1.26 -13.52 -10.47
CA CYS A 158 -2.55 -13.34 -11.14
C CYS A 158 -2.46 -13.32 -12.67
N ALA A 159 -1.32 -12.92 -13.24
CA ALA A 159 -1.13 -12.99 -14.69
C ALA A 159 -1.00 -14.44 -15.18
N ARG A 160 -0.35 -15.32 -14.39
CA ARG A 160 -0.15 -16.73 -14.72
C ARG A 160 -1.43 -17.55 -14.78
N THR A 161 -2.47 -17.12 -14.07
CA THR A 161 -3.78 -17.82 -14.05
C THR A 161 -4.66 -17.46 -15.24
N LEU A 162 -4.34 -16.38 -15.96
CA LEU A 162 -5.05 -15.89 -17.15
C LEU A 162 -4.48 -16.43 -18.47
N VAL A 163 -3.34 -17.12 -18.44
CA VAL A 163 -2.78 -17.78 -19.63
C VAL A 163 -3.36 -19.21 -19.68
N PRO A 164 -4.33 -19.51 -20.58
CA PRO A 164 -4.71 -20.90 -20.80
C PRO A 164 -3.46 -21.66 -21.27
N ALA A 165 -3.25 -22.86 -20.73
CA ALA A 165 -2.18 -23.74 -21.18
C ALA A 165 -2.29 -23.89 -22.70
N ARG A 166 -1.29 -23.38 -23.44
CA ARG A 166 -1.18 -23.68 -24.87
C ARG A 166 -0.96 -25.19 -24.96
N THR A 167 -1.99 -25.88 -25.41
CA THR A 167 -1.92 -27.27 -25.87
C THR A 167 -1.59 -27.28 -27.35
#